data_AF-B7FUI9-F1
#
_entry.id   AF-B7FUI9-F1
#
_cell.length_a   1.000
_cell.length_b   1.000
_cell.length_c   1.000
_cell.angle_alpha   90.00
_cell.angle_beta   90.00
_cell.angle_gamma   90.00
#
_symmetry.space_group_name_H-M   'P 1'
#
loop_
_entity.id
_entity.type
_entity.pdbx_description
1 polymer ?
#
loop_
_entity_poly.entity_id
_entity_poly.type
_entity_poly.pdbx_seq_one_letter_code
_entity_poly.pdbx_strand_id
1 'polypeptide(L)'
;MNILSLGRSLASFIVVYGGIDLVAVHAFAPLRSLSADGLPRRRLTSRFSAGVDLKQNEDLQKYFQAAEERSLAQFARDDAPAWLQTIASLPFECTACGKCCKTIGSVYLSSEETWQAAELMNISSTEFIEAYASDIIRDSAEASNTWVRLKEKEVLKGTDHSPACIFLNSDTNQCQIYEARPTQCRTYPFWPNLLASPDAWDAEVRRMDHDSESTLLEWTPDAGGCEGMMILDQNSTTLGVPMKDVYRQLREYRQQDRYFPTGDKKADTER
;
A
#
# COMPACT_ATOMS: atom_id res chain seq x y z
N MET A 1 33.54 20.22 47.93
CA MET A 1 33.72 21.36 47.00
C MET A 1 33.23 20.95 45.62
N ASN A 2 32.37 21.78 45.06
CA ASN A 2 31.51 21.53 43.91
C ASN A 2 32.28 21.40 42.58
N ILE A 3 31.85 20.47 41.73
CA ILE A 3 31.64 20.71 40.29
C ILE A 3 30.39 19.92 39.88
N LEU A 4 29.26 20.63 39.70
CA LEU A 4 28.02 20.09 39.13
C LEU A 4 28.09 20.21 37.60
N SER A 5 27.98 19.06 36.92
CA SER A 5 27.78 18.92 35.49
C SER A 5 26.34 19.33 35.13
N LEU A 6 26.18 20.32 34.25
CA LEU A 6 24.89 20.78 33.74
C LEU A 6 24.40 19.85 32.63
N GLY A 7 23.40 19.02 32.95
CA GLY A 7 22.62 18.26 31.98
C GLY A 7 21.75 19.18 31.11
N ARG A 8 21.76 18.94 29.80
CA ARG A 8 20.77 19.48 28.87
C ARG A 8 19.45 18.72 29.06
N SER A 9 18.49 19.35 29.73
CA SER A 9 17.10 18.90 29.72
C SER A 9 16.43 19.37 28.42
N LEU A 10 16.12 18.42 27.53
CA LEU A 10 15.18 18.64 26.43
C LEU A 10 13.78 18.55 27.04
N ALA A 11 13.11 19.68 27.17
CA ALA A 11 11.69 19.71 27.52
C ALA A 11 10.89 19.18 26.31
N SER A 12 10.53 17.91 26.36
CA SER A 12 9.50 17.32 25.50
C SER A 12 8.15 17.90 25.94
N PHE A 13 7.53 18.73 25.10
CA PHE A 13 6.12 19.06 25.25
C PHE A 13 5.29 17.86 24.77
N ILE A 14 4.85 17.04 25.70
CA ILE A 14 3.76 16.08 25.49
C ILE A 14 2.46 16.87 25.66
N VAL A 15 1.72 17.07 24.59
CA VAL A 15 0.32 17.52 24.66
C VAL A 15 -0.54 16.27 24.74
N VAL A 16 -0.97 15.92 25.95
CA VAL A 16 -1.97 14.87 26.19
C VAL A 16 -3.34 15.45 25.82
N TYR A 17 -3.93 14.99 24.71
CA TYR A 17 -5.35 15.19 24.45
C TYR A 17 -6.14 14.11 25.19
N GLY A 18 -7.14 14.54 25.97
CA GLY A 18 -8.08 13.63 26.59
C GLY A 18 -8.94 12.96 25.51
N GLY A 19 -8.75 11.64 25.36
CA GLY A 19 -9.75 10.66 24.93
C GLY A 19 -10.51 10.96 23.64
N ILE A 20 -9.83 11.00 22.49
CA ILE A 20 -10.36 10.57 21.19
C ILE A 20 -9.17 10.04 20.38
N ASP A 21 -9.23 8.78 19.94
CA ASP A 21 -8.21 8.12 19.12
C ASP A 21 -7.99 8.88 17.81
N LEU A 22 -6.73 9.23 17.55
CA LEU A 22 -6.29 9.87 16.31
C LEU A 22 -5.39 8.90 15.55
N VAL A 23 -5.93 8.32 14.49
CA VAL A 23 -5.19 7.65 13.42
C VAL A 23 -4.17 8.64 12.86
N ALA A 24 -2.89 8.39 13.14
CA ALA A 24 -1.78 9.18 12.63
C ALA A 24 -1.55 8.81 11.16
N VAL A 25 -1.99 9.66 10.24
CA VAL A 25 -1.61 9.54 8.83
C VAL A 25 -0.11 9.84 8.71
N HIS A 26 0.66 8.80 8.41
CA HIS A 26 2.11 8.86 8.21
C HIS A 26 2.50 9.84 7.10
N ALA A 27 3.06 10.99 7.49
CA ALA A 27 3.87 11.83 6.63
C ALA A 27 5.23 12.06 7.30
N PHE A 28 6.09 11.04 7.31
CA PHE A 28 7.48 11.21 7.70
C PHE A 28 8.33 11.61 6.48
N ALA A 29 8.69 12.89 6.41
CA ALA A 29 9.97 13.31 5.88
C ALA A 29 10.89 13.62 7.07
N PRO A 30 12.15 13.18 7.10
CA PRO A 30 13.06 13.55 8.17
C PRO A 30 13.29 15.07 8.09
N LEU A 31 12.89 15.79 9.13
CA LEU A 31 13.17 17.22 9.32
C LEU A 31 14.70 17.42 9.39
N ARG A 32 15.34 17.58 8.23
CA ARG A 32 16.64 18.26 8.16
C ARG A 32 16.34 19.75 8.38
N SER A 33 17.08 20.32 9.33
CA SER A 33 17.04 21.72 9.77
C SER A 33 16.69 22.71 8.65
N LEU A 34 15.45 23.19 8.64
CA LEU A 34 15.09 24.39 7.90
C LEU A 34 15.72 25.58 8.64
N SER A 35 16.70 26.22 8.00
CA SER A 35 17.20 27.53 8.44
C SER A 35 16.05 28.52 8.44
N ALA A 36 15.94 29.31 9.51
CA ALA A 36 14.83 30.24 9.77
C ALA A 36 14.85 31.51 8.91
N ASP A 37 15.45 31.45 7.72
CA ASP A 37 15.63 32.60 6.82
C ASP A 37 14.67 32.45 5.63
N GLY A 38 13.42 32.85 5.81
CA GLY A 38 12.46 32.90 4.70
C GLY A 38 10.99 33.02 5.08
N LEU A 39 10.60 32.81 6.33
CA LEU A 39 9.21 32.99 6.77
C LEU A 39 8.94 34.47 7.09
N PRO A 40 7.92 35.12 6.50
CA PRO A 40 7.55 36.48 6.85
C PRO A 40 7.11 36.53 8.32
N ARG A 41 7.91 37.20 9.16
CA ARG A 41 7.60 37.43 10.58
C ARG A 41 6.44 38.43 10.72
N ARG A 42 5.20 37.98 10.52
CA ARG A 42 4.05 38.65 11.15
C ARG A 42 3.96 38.17 12.59
N ARG A 43 4.00 39.11 13.54
CA ARG A 43 3.73 38.84 14.96
C ARG A 43 2.36 38.17 15.09
N LEU A 44 2.35 36.86 15.31
CA LEU A 44 1.16 36.14 15.76
C LEU A 44 0.91 36.54 17.22
N THR A 45 0.13 37.60 17.41
CA THR A 45 -0.43 37.94 18.71
C THR A 45 -1.32 36.78 19.16
N SER A 46 -1.09 36.32 20.37
CA SER A 46 -1.79 35.23 21.06
C SER A 46 -3.31 35.35 20.99
N ARG A 47 -3.92 34.69 20.01
CA ARG A 47 -5.32 34.22 19.97
C ARG A 47 -5.38 33.06 18.96
N PHE A 48 -4.80 31.92 19.32
CA PHE A 48 -5.18 30.66 18.66
C PHE A 48 -6.54 30.26 19.23
N SER A 49 -7.58 30.85 18.67
CA SER A 49 -8.94 30.35 18.76
C SER A 49 -8.98 28.94 18.16
N ALA A 50 -9.56 27.99 18.90
CA ALA A 50 -10.12 26.68 18.49
C ALA A 50 -9.39 25.89 17.39
N GLY A 51 -9.14 24.59 17.67
CA GLY A 51 -8.44 23.66 16.79
C GLY A 51 -8.76 23.85 15.30
N VAL A 52 -7.72 24.08 14.51
CA VAL A 52 -7.82 24.10 13.05
C VAL A 52 -8.13 22.67 12.62
N ASP A 53 -9.35 22.43 12.16
CA ASP A 53 -9.67 21.19 11.45
C ASP A 53 -8.87 21.20 10.14
N LEU A 54 -7.82 20.38 10.10
CA LEU A 54 -6.93 20.24 8.94
C LEU A 54 -7.71 19.82 7.69
N LYS A 55 -8.82 19.10 7.83
CA LYS A 55 -9.67 18.67 6.72
C LYS A 55 -10.55 19.80 6.17
N GLN A 56 -10.71 20.91 6.89
CA GLN A 56 -11.53 22.04 6.45
C GLN A 56 -10.70 23.25 6.02
N ASN A 57 -9.37 23.16 6.11
CA ASN A 57 -8.47 24.24 5.74
C ASN A 57 -7.94 24.06 4.31
N GLU A 58 -8.56 24.75 3.36
CA GLU A 58 -8.19 24.66 1.94
C GLU A 58 -6.72 25.02 1.64
N ASP A 59 -6.17 26.01 2.35
CA ASP A 59 -4.79 26.45 2.13
C ASP A 59 -3.79 25.37 2.57
N LEU A 60 -4.06 24.73 3.72
CA LEU A 60 -3.27 23.59 4.19
C LEU A 60 -3.41 22.40 3.26
N GLN A 61 -4.61 22.10 2.77
CA GLN A 61 -4.82 21.03 1.79
C GLN A 61 -4.01 21.25 0.51
N LYS A 62 -4.06 22.46 -0.06
CA LYS A 62 -3.25 22.84 -1.25
C LYS A 62 -1.76 22.70 -0.97
N TYR A 63 -1.29 23.11 0.21
CA TYR A 63 0.11 22.96 0.60
C TYR A 63 0.54 21.48 0.66
N PHE A 64 -0.25 20.62 1.29
CA PHE A 64 0.05 19.18 1.38
C PHE A 64 0.03 18.51 0.01
N GLN A 65 -0.95 18.82 -0.83
CA GLN A 65 -1.01 18.32 -2.19
C GLN A 65 0.24 18.72 -3.00
N ALA A 66 0.63 20.00 -2.95
CA ALA A 66 1.85 20.45 -3.64
C ALA A 66 3.15 19.85 -3.07
N ALA A 67 3.18 19.52 -1.77
CA ALA A 67 4.30 18.79 -1.16
C ALA A 67 4.34 17.34 -1.62
N GLU A 68 3.20 16.66 -1.69
CA GLU A 68 3.06 15.29 -2.19
C GLU A 68 3.48 15.20 -3.66
N GLU A 69 2.99 16.10 -4.52
CA GLU A 69 3.35 16.16 -5.95
C GLU A 69 4.86 16.31 -6.14
N ARG A 70 5.51 17.20 -5.37
CA ARG A 70 6.98 17.35 -5.40
C ARG A 70 7.70 16.08 -4.94
N SER A 71 7.20 15.43 -3.88
CA SER A 71 7.76 14.19 -3.36
C SER A 71 7.63 13.03 -4.36
N LEU A 72 6.49 12.90 -5.03
CA LEU A 72 6.26 11.87 -6.04
C LEU A 72 7.08 12.12 -7.30
N ALA A 73 7.22 13.38 -7.73
CA ALA A 73 8.09 13.73 -8.84
C ALA A 73 9.57 13.42 -8.56
N GLN A 74 10.02 13.59 -7.32
CA GLN A 74 11.37 13.17 -6.93
C GLN A 74 11.52 11.65 -6.97
N PHE A 75 10.59 10.90 -6.38
CA PHE A 75 10.57 9.44 -6.43
C PHE A 75 10.56 8.92 -7.88
N ALA A 76 9.73 9.49 -8.75
CA ALA A 76 9.65 9.09 -10.15
C ALA A 76 11.00 9.23 -10.88
N ARG A 77 11.79 10.27 -10.55
CA ARG A 77 13.12 10.48 -11.14
C ARG A 77 14.17 9.52 -10.60
N ASP A 78 14.15 9.25 -9.30
CA ASP A 78 15.23 8.56 -8.61
C ASP A 78 15.04 7.04 -8.60
N ASP A 79 13.79 6.59 -8.49
CA ASP A 79 13.46 5.22 -8.08
C ASP A 79 12.59 4.46 -9.11
N ALA A 80 11.78 5.15 -9.92
CA ALA A 80 10.88 4.49 -10.85
C ALA A 80 11.58 4.03 -12.15
N PRO A 81 11.18 2.89 -12.74
CA PRO A 81 11.67 2.44 -14.04
C PRO A 81 11.52 3.52 -15.13
N ALA A 82 12.54 3.69 -15.98
CA ALA A 82 12.59 4.77 -16.95
C ALA A 82 11.41 4.76 -17.95
N TRP A 83 10.90 3.58 -18.32
CA TRP A 83 9.78 3.46 -19.26
C TRP A 83 8.47 4.02 -18.70
N LEU A 84 8.28 4.02 -17.37
CA LEU A 84 7.11 4.63 -16.74
C LEU A 84 7.07 6.15 -16.93
N GLN A 85 8.23 6.79 -17.14
CA GLN A 85 8.32 8.23 -17.39
C GLN A 85 7.90 8.60 -18.82
N THR A 86 7.76 7.63 -19.73
CA THR A 86 7.39 7.88 -21.14
C THR A 86 5.89 7.73 -21.39
N ILE A 87 5.09 7.41 -20.37
CA ILE A 87 3.64 7.20 -20.47
C ILE A 87 2.91 8.14 -19.51
N ALA A 88 1.67 8.53 -19.85
CA ALA A 88 0.85 9.41 -19.02
C ALA A 88 -0.05 8.65 -18.03
N SER A 89 -0.49 7.46 -18.41
CA SER A 89 -1.29 6.55 -17.60
C SER A 89 -0.94 5.09 -17.89
N LEU A 90 -1.12 4.22 -16.90
CA LEU A 90 -1.09 2.76 -17.10
C LEU A 90 -2.50 2.25 -17.39
N PRO A 91 -2.69 1.43 -18.43
CA PRO A 91 -4.01 0.98 -18.85
C PRO A 91 -4.54 -0.13 -17.94
N PHE A 92 -5.19 0.27 -16.85
CA PHE A 92 -5.76 -0.63 -15.86
C PHE A 92 -7.09 -0.11 -15.31
N GLU A 93 -8.07 -1.00 -15.20
CA GLU A 93 -9.32 -0.81 -14.46
C GLU A 93 -9.67 -2.08 -13.71
N CYS A 94 -9.93 -2.00 -12.39
CA CYS A 94 -10.31 -3.18 -11.61
C CYS A 94 -11.71 -3.67 -12.04
N THR A 95 -11.78 -4.86 -12.64
CA THR A 95 -13.06 -5.49 -13.05
C THR A 95 -13.80 -6.20 -11.92
N ALA A 96 -13.26 -6.16 -10.70
CA ALA A 96 -13.77 -6.93 -9.55
C ALA A 96 -13.92 -8.45 -9.80
N CYS A 97 -13.10 -9.02 -10.68
CA CYS A 97 -13.14 -10.44 -11.04
C CYS A 97 -12.69 -11.41 -9.93
N GLY A 98 -11.98 -10.91 -8.91
CA GLY A 98 -11.46 -11.70 -7.80
C GLY A 98 -10.29 -12.63 -8.17
N LYS A 99 -9.75 -12.55 -9.40
CA LYS A 99 -8.62 -13.37 -9.88
C LYS A 99 -7.36 -13.21 -9.04
N CYS A 100 -7.02 -11.98 -8.63
CA CYS A 100 -5.89 -11.73 -7.73
C CYS A 100 -6.03 -12.41 -6.35
N CYS A 101 -7.25 -12.70 -5.90
CA CYS A 101 -7.51 -13.43 -4.66
C CYS A 101 -7.45 -14.95 -4.83
N LYS A 102 -7.45 -15.44 -6.07
CA LYS A 102 -7.46 -16.87 -6.44
C LYS A 102 -6.12 -17.35 -7.00
N THR A 103 -5.16 -16.43 -7.16
CA THR A 103 -3.81 -16.73 -7.60
C THR A 103 -3.02 -17.35 -6.45
N ILE A 104 -2.17 -18.32 -6.76
CA ILE A 104 -1.28 -18.93 -5.77
C ILE A 104 -0.35 -17.83 -5.22
N GLY A 105 -0.27 -17.66 -3.91
CA GLY A 105 0.58 -16.65 -3.29
C GLY A 105 0.21 -16.43 -1.84
N SER A 106 1.08 -15.76 -1.10
CA SER A 106 0.86 -15.46 0.31
C SER A 106 0.53 -14.00 0.50
N VAL A 107 -0.51 -13.71 1.28
CA VAL A 107 -0.84 -12.35 1.70
C VAL A 107 -0.38 -12.14 3.13
N TYR A 108 0.47 -11.15 3.33
CA TYR A 108 1.04 -10.74 4.59
C TYR A 108 0.51 -9.37 5.01
N LEU A 109 0.15 -9.27 6.28
CA LEU A 109 -0.27 -8.04 6.93
C LEU A 109 0.76 -7.69 7.99
N SER A 110 1.20 -6.43 8.00
CA SER A 110 1.88 -5.85 9.14
C SER A 110 0.94 -5.76 10.35
N SER A 111 1.50 -5.47 11.53
CA SER A 111 0.69 -5.21 12.73
C SER A 111 -0.37 -4.12 12.51
N GLU A 112 -0.01 -3.06 11.78
CA GLU A 112 -0.91 -1.93 11.48
C GLU A 112 -2.04 -2.35 10.54
N GLU A 113 -1.73 -3.07 9.45
CA GLU A 113 -2.74 -3.57 8.52
C GLU A 113 -3.66 -4.61 9.17
N THR A 114 -3.11 -5.42 10.09
CA THR A 114 -3.90 -6.37 10.89
C THR A 114 -4.88 -5.63 11.79
N TRP A 115 -4.44 -4.54 12.42
CA TRP A 115 -5.32 -3.70 13.24
C TRP A 115 -6.43 -3.05 12.40
N GLN A 116 -6.10 -2.46 11.24
CA GLN A 116 -7.08 -1.84 10.35
C GLN A 116 -8.12 -2.86 9.83
N ALA A 117 -7.68 -4.07 9.46
CA ALA A 117 -8.59 -5.12 9.02
C ALA A 117 -9.51 -5.61 10.17
N ALA A 118 -8.97 -5.75 11.39
CA ALA A 118 -9.76 -6.11 12.55
C ALA A 118 -10.78 -5.02 12.93
N GLU A 119 -10.39 -3.74 12.87
CA GLU A 119 -11.26 -2.59 13.11
C GLU A 119 -12.44 -2.56 12.12
N LEU A 120 -12.17 -2.75 10.82
CA LEU A 120 -13.21 -2.83 9.79
C LEU A 120 -14.22 -3.95 10.07
N MET A 121 -13.75 -5.06 10.64
CA MET A 121 -14.58 -6.22 11.00
C MET A 121 -15.22 -6.12 12.39
N ASN A 122 -14.94 -5.05 13.14
CA ASN A 122 -15.42 -4.82 14.49
C ASN A 122 -15.07 -5.98 15.46
N ILE A 123 -13.83 -6.47 15.38
CA ILE A 123 -13.24 -7.48 16.26
C ILE A 123 -11.86 -7.01 16.75
N SER A 124 -11.32 -7.66 17.77
CA SER A 124 -9.94 -7.39 18.22
C SER A 124 -8.91 -7.98 17.24
N SER A 125 -7.70 -7.41 17.24
CA SER A 125 -6.58 -7.96 16.46
C SER A 125 -6.24 -9.40 16.84
N THR A 126 -6.40 -9.77 18.11
CA THR A 126 -6.20 -11.15 18.58
C THR A 126 -7.22 -12.10 17.95
N GLU A 127 -8.51 -11.76 18.01
CA GLU A 127 -9.58 -12.56 17.38
C GLU A 127 -9.39 -12.65 15.86
N PHE A 128 -8.96 -11.55 15.22
CA PHE A 128 -8.63 -11.54 13.80
C PHE A 128 -7.53 -12.53 13.46
N ILE A 129 -6.42 -12.51 14.21
CA ILE A 129 -5.29 -13.41 14.00
C ILE A 129 -5.73 -14.86 14.19
N GLU A 130 -6.43 -15.18 15.27
CA GLU A 130 -6.92 -16.54 15.55
C GLU A 130 -7.83 -17.06 14.42
N ALA A 131 -8.74 -16.22 13.95
CA ALA A 131 -9.72 -16.59 12.92
C ALA A 131 -9.09 -16.67 11.52
N TYR A 132 -8.24 -15.72 11.13
CA TYR A 132 -7.87 -15.49 9.73
C TYR A 132 -6.38 -15.64 9.41
N ALA A 133 -5.49 -15.79 10.39
CA ALA A 133 -4.06 -15.98 10.15
C ALA A 133 -3.66 -17.46 10.06
N SER A 134 -2.86 -17.83 9.06
CA SER A 134 -2.19 -19.13 9.04
C SER A 134 -0.99 -19.14 9.99
N ASP A 135 -0.21 -18.05 9.98
CA ASP A 135 1.08 -17.95 10.66
C ASP A 135 1.30 -16.54 11.22
N ILE A 136 2.07 -16.47 12.30
CA ILE A 136 2.64 -15.22 12.82
C ILE A 136 4.15 -15.27 12.60
N ILE A 137 4.67 -14.34 11.81
CA ILE A 137 6.06 -14.29 11.41
C ILE A 137 6.71 -13.12 12.15
N ARG A 138 7.66 -13.43 13.03
CA ARG A 138 8.39 -12.42 13.78
C ARG A 138 9.74 -12.19 13.11
N ASP A 139 10.00 -10.94 12.74
CA ASP A 139 11.33 -10.56 12.25
C ASP A 139 12.35 -10.74 13.37
N SER A 140 13.44 -11.45 13.08
CA SER A 140 14.51 -11.73 14.04
C SER A 140 15.41 -10.52 14.29
N ALA A 141 15.42 -9.55 13.37
CA ALA A 141 16.23 -8.34 13.48
C ALA A 141 15.53 -7.23 14.27
N GLU A 142 14.20 -7.19 14.24
CA GLU A 142 13.40 -6.16 14.91
C GLU A 142 12.11 -6.76 15.46
N ALA A 143 12.08 -7.05 16.77
CA ALA A 143 10.95 -7.73 17.41
C ALA A 143 9.61 -6.96 17.31
N SER A 144 9.63 -5.66 17.02
CA SER A 144 8.44 -4.84 16.72
C SER A 144 7.85 -5.11 15.33
N ASN A 145 8.60 -5.73 14.41
CA ASN A 145 8.14 -6.05 13.07
C ASN A 145 7.53 -7.46 13.06
N THR A 146 6.27 -7.55 13.48
CA THR A 146 5.47 -8.78 13.41
C THR A 146 4.56 -8.74 12.20
N TRP A 147 4.54 -9.85 11.47
CA TRP A 147 3.72 -10.08 10.30
C TRP A 147 2.74 -11.21 10.53
N VAL A 148 1.61 -11.11 9.87
CA VAL A 148 0.55 -12.11 9.88
C VAL A 148 0.35 -12.59 8.46
N ARG A 149 0.46 -13.89 8.22
CA ARG A 149 0.11 -14.49 6.92
C ARG A 149 -1.36 -14.90 6.95
N LEU A 150 -2.14 -14.52 5.94
CA LEU A 150 -3.55 -14.90 5.84
C LEU A 150 -3.73 -16.39 5.49
N LYS A 151 -4.79 -16.99 6.02
CA LYS A 151 -5.28 -18.30 5.59
C LYS A 151 -5.77 -18.25 4.15
N GLU A 152 -5.66 -19.39 3.50
CA GLU A 152 -6.39 -19.70 2.27
C GLU A 152 -7.63 -20.52 2.62
N LYS A 153 -8.68 -20.42 1.81
CA LYS A 153 -9.83 -21.32 1.89
C LYS A 153 -9.38 -22.73 1.54
N GLU A 154 -9.81 -23.71 2.34
CA GLU A 154 -9.48 -25.11 2.05
C GLU A 154 -10.01 -25.51 0.67
N VAL A 155 -9.10 -25.92 -0.21
CA VAL A 155 -9.46 -26.59 -1.46
C VAL A 155 -9.68 -28.05 -1.13
N LEU A 156 -10.86 -28.58 -1.45
CA LEU A 156 -11.09 -30.02 -1.40
C LEU A 156 -10.13 -30.69 -2.38
N LYS A 157 -9.24 -31.57 -1.88
CA LYS A 157 -8.33 -32.37 -2.70
C LYS A 157 -9.12 -33.05 -3.83
N GLY A 158 -8.74 -32.77 -5.09
CA GLY A 158 -9.39 -33.33 -6.28
C GLY A 158 -10.51 -32.47 -6.89
N THR A 159 -10.61 -31.20 -6.52
CA THR A 159 -11.44 -30.20 -7.23
C THR A 159 -10.56 -29.28 -8.08
N ASP A 160 -11.08 -28.83 -9.23
CA ASP A 160 -10.41 -27.88 -10.15
C ASP A 160 -10.32 -26.44 -9.57
N HIS A 161 -10.49 -26.29 -8.26
CA HIS A 161 -10.50 -24.99 -7.60
C HIS A 161 -9.12 -24.61 -7.09
N SER A 162 -8.74 -23.36 -7.30
CA SER A 162 -7.55 -22.79 -6.68
C SER A 162 -7.78 -22.52 -5.20
N PRO A 163 -6.71 -22.51 -4.39
CA PRO A 163 -6.79 -21.86 -3.10
C PRO A 163 -7.19 -20.39 -3.34
N ALA A 164 -8.17 -19.92 -2.57
CA ALA A 164 -8.60 -18.54 -2.60
C ALA A 164 -8.32 -17.91 -1.24
N CYS A 165 -8.01 -16.62 -1.21
CA CYS A 165 -7.89 -15.86 0.03
C CYS A 165 -9.12 -16.06 0.92
N ILE A 166 -8.91 -16.21 2.23
CA ILE A 166 -9.99 -16.40 3.22
C ILE A 166 -11.09 -15.33 3.14
N PHE A 167 -10.75 -14.09 2.75
CA PHE A 167 -11.68 -12.96 2.64
C PHE A 167 -12.37 -12.82 1.28
N LEU A 168 -12.12 -13.70 0.30
CA LEU A 168 -12.86 -13.63 -0.96
C LEU A 168 -14.26 -14.19 -0.76
N ASN A 169 -15.32 -13.40 -0.91
CA ASN A 169 -16.68 -13.91 -0.88
C ASN A 169 -16.93 -14.81 -2.11
N SER A 170 -17.31 -16.07 -1.90
CA SER A 170 -17.45 -17.07 -2.96
C SER A 170 -18.63 -16.82 -3.90
N ASP A 171 -19.66 -16.11 -3.44
CA ASP A 171 -20.88 -15.85 -4.21
C ASP A 171 -20.73 -14.60 -5.09
N THR A 172 -19.99 -13.61 -4.61
CA THR A 172 -19.88 -12.27 -5.24
C THR A 172 -18.52 -12.01 -5.89
N ASN A 173 -17.50 -12.84 -5.62
CA ASN A 173 -16.09 -12.59 -5.96
C ASN A 173 -15.52 -11.27 -5.38
N GLN A 174 -16.16 -10.69 -4.36
CA GLN A 174 -15.70 -9.46 -3.73
C GLN A 174 -14.89 -9.74 -2.46
N CYS A 175 -13.88 -8.90 -2.20
CA CYS A 175 -13.10 -8.96 -0.97
C CYS A 175 -13.91 -8.42 0.20
N GLN A 176 -14.03 -9.20 1.28
CA GLN A 176 -14.78 -8.81 2.48
C GLN A 176 -14.09 -7.73 3.31
N ILE A 177 -12.78 -7.51 3.10
CA ILE A 177 -11.99 -6.45 3.75
C ILE A 177 -11.49 -5.42 2.72
N TYR A 178 -12.26 -5.14 1.66
CA TYR A 178 -11.80 -4.33 0.52
C TYR A 178 -11.21 -2.96 0.93
N GLU A 179 -11.85 -2.29 1.89
CA GLU A 179 -11.42 -0.98 2.41
C GLU A 179 -10.17 -1.05 3.30
N ALA A 180 -9.87 -2.22 3.87
CA ALA A 180 -8.69 -2.47 4.70
C ALA A 180 -7.72 -3.46 4.02
N ARG A 181 -7.70 -3.49 2.69
CA ARG A 181 -6.76 -4.34 1.93
C ARG A 181 -5.32 -4.01 2.33
N PRO A 182 -4.47 -5.02 2.59
CA PRO A 182 -3.06 -4.77 2.80
C PRO A 182 -2.43 -4.15 1.56
N THR A 183 -1.30 -3.48 1.74
CA THR A 183 -0.48 -2.85 0.71
C THR A 183 -0.26 -3.80 -0.46
N GLN A 184 0.06 -5.09 -0.24
CA GLN A 184 0.20 -6.06 -1.33
C GLN A 184 -1.05 -6.07 -2.22
N CYS A 185 -2.23 -6.24 -1.63
CA CYS A 185 -3.48 -6.35 -2.37
C CYS A 185 -3.97 -5.02 -2.95
N ARG A 186 -3.77 -3.89 -2.27
CA ARG A 186 -4.26 -2.58 -2.76
C ARG A 186 -3.36 -1.96 -3.81
N THR A 187 -2.06 -2.28 -3.81
CA THR A 187 -1.10 -1.77 -4.81
C THR A 187 -0.95 -2.66 -6.03
N TYR A 188 -1.54 -3.86 -6.06
CA TYR A 188 -1.61 -4.68 -7.27
C TYR A 188 -2.48 -3.98 -8.34
N PRO A 189 -2.06 -3.92 -9.62
CA PRO A 189 -0.91 -4.59 -10.25
C PRO A 189 0.35 -3.70 -10.41
N PHE A 190 0.56 -2.72 -9.54
CA PHE A 190 1.67 -1.76 -9.60
C PHE A 190 2.91 -2.22 -8.79
N TRP A 191 3.11 -3.53 -8.69
CA TRP A 191 4.25 -4.10 -7.99
C TRP A 191 5.56 -3.89 -8.76
N PRO A 192 6.72 -3.82 -8.09
CA PRO A 192 8.00 -3.56 -8.75
C PRO A 192 8.35 -4.54 -9.88
N ASN A 193 8.03 -5.83 -9.75
CA ASN A 193 8.29 -6.84 -10.78
C ASN A 193 7.40 -6.65 -12.01
N LEU A 194 6.11 -6.39 -11.81
CA LEU A 194 5.15 -6.11 -12.89
C LEU A 194 5.47 -4.81 -13.64
N LEU A 195 6.07 -3.84 -12.94
CA LEU A 195 6.49 -2.57 -13.52
C LEU A 195 7.94 -2.56 -14.01
N ALA A 196 8.66 -3.69 -13.94
CA ALA A 196 10.08 -3.74 -14.28
C ALA A 196 10.35 -3.39 -15.75
N SER A 197 9.46 -3.82 -16.65
CA SER A 197 9.50 -3.54 -18.09
C SER A 197 8.08 -3.55 -18.69
N PRO A 198 7.90 -3.01 -19.91
CA PRO A 198 6.65 -3.17 -20.66
C PRO A 198 6.27 -4.65 -20.83
N ASP A 199 7.24 -5.52 -21.12
CA ASP A 199 7.00 -6.96 -21.29
C ASP A 199 6.50 -7.62 -19.99
N ALA A 200 6.99 -7.19 -18.82
CA ALA A 200 6.53 -7.72 -17.53
C ALA A 200 5.07 -7.32 -17.24
N TRP A 201 4.68 -6.11 -17.63
CA TRP A 201 3.30 -5.65 -17.56
C TRP A 201 2.40 -6.49 -18.48
N ASP A 202 2.81 -6.64 -19.74
CA ASP A 202 2.04 -7.37 -20.76
C ASP A 202 1.92 -8.86 -20.41
N ALA A 203 2.93 -9.44 -19.74
CA ALA A 203 2.90 -10.82 -19.27
C ALA A 203 1.89 -11.08 -18.14
N GLU A 204 1.37 -10.04 -17.46
CA GLU A 204 0.36 -10.14 -16.40
C GLU A 204 -1.08 -9.98 -16.94
N VAL A 205 -1.23 -9.46 -18.16
CA VAL A 205 -2.53 -9.24 -18.82
C VAL A 205 -3.24 -10.57 -19.08
N ARG A 206 -4.53 -10.65 -18.75
CA ARG A 206 -5.37 -11.83 -19.01
C ARG A 206 -6.63 -11.47 -19.77
N ARG A 207 -7.12 -12.41 -20.58
CA ARG A 207 -8.41 -12.29 -21.25
C ARG A 207 -9.56 -12.23 -20.24
N MET A 208 -10.61 -11.50 -20.58
CA MET A 208 -11.87 -11.49 -19.83
C MET A 208 -12.57 -12.84 -19.95
N ASP A 209 -13.26 -13.29 -18.90
CA ASP A 209 -13.94 -14.60 -18.89
C ASP A 209 -14.99 -14.75 -20.00
N HIS A 210 -15.65 -13.65 -20.41
CA HIS A 210 -16.68 -13.64 -21.45
C HIS A 210 -16.16 -13.40 -22.87
N ASP A 211 -14.84 -13.22 -23.04
CA ASP A 211 -14.20 -12.99 -24.33
C ASP A 211 -13.38 -14.23 -24.75
N SER A 212 -14.06 -15.18 -25.38
CA SER A 212 -13.46 -16.43 -25.87
C SER A 212 -12.64 -16.26 -27.14
N GLU A 213 -12.83 -15.16 -27.87
CA GLU A 213 -12.15 -14.88 -29.14
C GLU A 213 -10.85 -14.09 -28.94
N SER A 214 -10.61 -13.58 -27.73
CA SER A 214 -9.38 -12.92 -27.36
C SER A 214 -8.16 -13.80 -27.58
N THR A 215 -7.10 -13.20 -28.14
CA THR A 215 -5.78 -13.85 -28.23
C THR A 215 -4.95 -13.67 -26.95
N LEU A 216 -5.47 -12.96 -25.94
CA LEU A 216 -4.80 -12.75 -24.66
C LEU A 216 -4.73 -14.06 -23.86
N LEU A 217 -3.76 -14.13 -22.94
CA LEU A 217 -3.54 -15.31 -22.10
C LEU A 217 -4.76 -15.59 -21.21
N GLU A 218 -5.11 -16.87 -21.08
CA GLU A 218 -6.12 -17.31 -20.12
C GLU A 218 -5.58 -17.24 -18.69
N TRP A 219 -6.45 -16.86 -17.76
CA TRP A 219 -6.09 -16.86 -16.34
C TRP A 219 -6.07 -18.29 -15.81
N THR A 220 -5.00 -18.63 -15.09
CA THR A 220 -4.95 -19.85 -14.27
C THR A 220 -4.45 -19.50 -12.86
N PRO A 221 -4.71 -20.34 -11.85
CA PRO A 221 -4.26 -20.10 -10.49
C PRO A 221 -2.73 -19.97 -10.37
N ASP A 222 -2.00 -20.80 -11.14
CA ASP A 222 -0.54 -20.82 -11.17
C ASP A 222 0.04 -19.63 -11.93
N ALA A 223 -0.57 -19.26 -13.07
CA ALA A 223 -0.08 -18.18 -13.93
C ALA A 223 -0.47 -16.78 -13.40
N GLY A 224 -1.48 -16.68 -12.54
CA GLY A 224 -1.96 -15.40 -12.03
C GLY A 224 -2.47 -14.47 -13.14
N GLY A 225 -2.37 -13.16 -12.90
CA GLY A 225 -2.79 -12.13 -13.84
C GLY A 225 -4.14 -11.48 -13.57
N CYS A 226 -4.41 -10.42 -14.33
CA CYS A 226 -5.61 -9.59 -14.17
C CYS A 226 -6.32 -9.32 -15.51
N GLU A 227 -7.65 -9.40 -15.50
CA GLU A 227 -8.51 -9.01 -16.64
C GLU A 227 -8.58 -7.51 -16.88
N GLY A 228 -8.31 -6.74 -15.83
CA GLY A 228 -8.41 -5.29 -15.85
C GLY A 228 -7.22 -4.61 -16.50
N MET A 229 -6.13 -5.35 -16.73
CA MET A 229 -4.92 -4.85 -17.36
C MET A 229 -5.04 -4.98 -18.87
N MET A 230 -4.51 -4.01 -19.60
CA MET A 230 -4.44 -4.07 -21.07
C MET A 230 -2.99 -4.00 -21.52
N ILE A 231 -2.70 -4.61 -22.67
CA ILE A 231 -1.39 -4.57 -23.32
C ILE A 231 -1.02 -3.11 -23.63
N LEU A 232 0.26 -2.79 -23.51
CA LEU A 232 0.79 -1.51 -23.91
C LEU A 232 0.82 -1.41 -25.44
N ASP A 233 -0.07 -0.63 -26.03
CA ASP A 233 -0.05 -0.28 -27.46
C ASP A 233 0.08 1.24 -27.65
N GLN A 234 0.29 1.68 -28.90
CA GLN A 234 0.52 3.10 -29.19
C GLN A 234 -0.69 4.00 -28.87
N ASN A 235 -1.90 3.44 -28.67
CA ASN A 235 -3.14 4.17 -28.41
C ASN A 235 -3.61 4.08 -26.94
N SER A 236 -3.09 3.15 -26.14
CA SER A 236 -3.51 2.91 -24.74
C SER A 236 -2.95 3.92 -23.72
N THR A 237 -2.18 4.91 -24.18
CA THR A 237 -1.40 5.84 -23.33
C THR A 237 -2.21 6.95 -22.65
N THR A 238 -3.54 7.01 -22.83
CA THR A 238 -4.40 8.08 -22.27
C THR A 238 -5.59 7.59 -21.43
N LEU A 239 -5.79 6.27 -21.34
CA LEU A 239 -6.85 5.65 -20.55
C LEU A 239 -6.24 4.80 -19.44
N GLY A 240 -6.80 4.90 -18.22
CA GLY A 240 -6.37 4.10 -17.06
C GLY A 240 -5.85 4.95 -15.89
N VAL A 241 -4.95 4.36 -15.11
CA VAL A 241 -4.47 4.95 -13.85
C VAL A 241 -3.39 6.00 -14.13
N PRO A 242 -3.58 7.26 -13.70
CA PRO A 242 -2.58 8.31 -13.89
C PRO A 242 -1.24 7.97 -13.25
N MET A 243 -0.12 8.32 -13.90
CA MET A 243 1.21 7.96 -13.39
C MET A 243 1.51 8.45 -11.96
N LYS A 244 0.92 9.57 -11.53
CA LYS A 244 1.03 10.03 -10.12
C LYS A 244 0.52 8.97 -9.12
N ASP A 245 -0.55 8.27 -9.46
CA ASP A 245 -1.21 7.29 -8.60
C ASP A 245 -0.49 5.94 -8.68
N VAL A 246 0.07 5.61 -9.86
CA VAL A 246 1.02 4.50 -10.03
C VAL A 246 2.25 4.71 -9.16
N TYR A 247 2.87 5.89 -9.21
CA TYR A 247 4.05 6.20 -8.38
C TYR A 247 3.74 6.18 -6.89
N ARG A 248 2.55 6.64 -6.48
CA ARG A 248 2.11 6.54 -5.08
C ARG A 248 2.08 5.08 -4.63
N GLN A 249 1.43 4.21 -5.39
CA GLN A 249 1.28 2.80 -5.05
C GLN A 249 2.62 2.05 -5.11
N LEU A 250 3.44 2.30 -6.13
CA LEU A 250 4.78 1.70 -6.23
C LEU A 250 5.68 2.11 -5.06
N ARG A 251 5.65 3.40 -4.68
CA ARG A 251 6.41 3.91 -3.52
C ARG A 251 5.95 3.23 -2.24
N GLU A 252 4.64 3.12 -2.05
CA GLU A 252 4.03 2.52 -0.88
C GLU A 252 4.42 1.03 -0.76
N TYR A 253 4.30 0.27 -1.86
CA TYR A 253 4.75 -1.12 -1.90
C TYR A 253 6.23 -1.23 -1.53
N ARG A 254 7.11 -0.42 -2.12
CA ARG A 254 8.56 -0.46 -1.82
C ARG A 254 8.90 -0.11 -0.37
N GLN A 255 8.14 0.79 0.24
CA GLN A 255 8.30 1.11 1.65
C GLN A 255 8.02 -0.11 2.51
N GLN A 256 6.95 -0.84 2.18
CA GLN A 256 6.59 -2.06 2.90
C GLN A 256 7.52 -3.23 2.57
N ASP A 257 7.97 -3.34 1.32
CA ASP A 257 8.78 -4.45 0.82
C ASP A 257 10.13 -4.59 1.54
N ARG A 258 10.68 -3.46 1.99
CA ARG A 258 11.85 -3.46 2.87
C ARG A 258 11.64 -4.32 4.12
N TYR A 259 10.42 -4.36 4.64
CA TYR A 259 10.05 -4.99 5.89
C TYR A 259 9.36 -6.35 5.73
N PHE A 260 9.05 -6.80 4.50
CA PHE A 260 8.47 -8.13 4.30
C PHE A 260 9.36 -9.21 4.91
N PRO A 261 8.75 -10.30 5.44
CA PRO A 261 9.50 -11.44 5.96
C PRO A 261 10.49 -12.00 4.93
N THR A 262 11.77 -12.02 5.28
CA THR A 262 12.87 -12.40 4.38
C THR A 262 12.84 -13.85 3.90
N GLY A 263 12.14 -14.74 4.63
CA GLY A 263 11.98 -16.15 4.27
C GLY A 263 11.18 -16.37 2.98
N ASP A 264 10.27 -15.46 2.65
CA ASP A 264 9.31 -15.62 1.54
C ASP A 264 9.49 -14.61 0.40
N LYS A 265 10.45 -13.67 0.50
CA LYS A 265 10.73 -12.68 -0.56
C LYS A 265 11.03 -13.30 -1.92
N LYS A 266 11.50 -14.55 -1.98
CA LYS A 266 11.77 -15.25 -3.24
C LYS A 266 10.51 -15.55 -4.05
N ALA A 267 9.35 -15.76 -3.40
CA ALA A 267 8.14 -16.19 -4.09
C ALA A 267 7.53 -15.09 -4.98
N ASP A 268 7.66 -13.82 -4.57
CA ASP A 268 7.08 -12.69 -5.31
C ASP A 268 8.05 -12.08 -6.34
N THR A 269 9.37 -12.28 -6.18
CA THR A 269 10.40 -11.78 -7.13
C THR A 269 10.76 -12.75 -8.25
N GLU A 270 10.40 -14.04 -8.12
CA GLU A 270 10.75 -15.09 -9.09
C GLU A 270 9.58 -15.46 -10.04
N ARG A 271 8.47 -14.71 -10.01
CA ARG A 271 7.38 -14.77 -11.01
C ARG A 271 7.49 -13.67 -12.04
#